data_AF-A0A1A0RDY9-F1
#
_entry.id   AF-A0A1A0RDY9-F1
#
_cell.length_a   1.000
_cell.length_b   1.000
_cell.length_c   1.000
_cell.angle_alpha   90.00
_cell.angle_beta   90.00
_cell.angle_gamma   90.00
#
_symmetry.space_group_name_H-M   'P 1'
#
loop_
_entity.id
_entity.type
_entity.pdbx_description
1 polymer ?
#
loop_
_entity_poly.entity_id
_entity_poly.type
_entity_poly.pdbx_seq_one_letter_code
_entity_poly.pdbx_strand_id
1 'polypeptide(L)'
;MKIRHDYKVAVADGGWRMVDLGLTTGLDSGDITVFDRENDVVYALPAPSDRLPIRSWKDVRPEDVAVVDPDGNTLPESLTDPTVELPMHLAIYAARPDVNAIVHTHAEDSQVFAAAERDIPTATIDSYTRAGFGPIRCGKFGVVASKELGDNMVEVLAGGSKAALMARHGAVALGPDLADAMFTATVIEKAARQAMKVASLGETPEQLTLYHIFDHDLARDIEEGRVHLDTQTVTIQRLA
;
A
#
# COMPACT_ATOMS: atom_id res chain seq x y z
N MET A 1 -4.07 18.57 -18.81
CA MET A 1 -4.00 18.52 -17.34
C MET A 1 -5.22 19.21 -16.76
N LYS A 2 -6.12 18.46 -16.12
CA LYS A 2 -7.29 18.98 -15.42
C LYS A 2 -7.31 18.40 -14.00
N ILE A 3 -7.30 19.26 -12.99
CA ILE A 3 -7.47 18.85 -11.60
C ILE A 3 -8.93 18.44 -11.37
N ARG A 4 -9.11 17.25 -10.82
CA ARG A 4 -10.40 16.61 -10.59
C ARG A 4 -10.75 16.64 -9.10
N HIS A 5 -11.87 17.29 -8.79
CA HIS A 5 -12.31 17.47 -7.41
C HIS A 5 -12.72 16.15 -6.75
N ASP A 6 -13.24 15.18 -7.52
CA ASP A 6 -13.63 13.88 -6.98
C ASP A 6 -12.44 13.05 -6.47
N TYR A 7 -11.24 13.18 -7.07
CA TYR A 7 -10.01 12.60 -6.51
C TYR A 7 -9.59 13.27 -5.20
N LYS A 8 -9.72 14.61 -5.10
CA LYS A 8 -9.48 15.33 -3.84
C LYS A 8 -10.41 14.85 -2.74
N VAL A 9 -11.70 14.65 -3.04
CA VAL A 9 -12.68 14.08 -2.11
C VAL A 9 -12.27 12.67 -1.70
N ALA A 10 -11.94 11.81 -2.66
CA ALA A 10 -11.55 10.43 -2.38
C ALA A 10 -10.32 10.32 -1.47
N VAL A 11 -9.29 11.15 -1.68
CA VAL A 11 -8.08 11.15 -0.83
C VAL A 11 -8.37 11.65 0.58
N ALA A 12 -9.14 12.74 0.73
CA ALA A 12 -9.52 13.26 2.04
C ALA A 12 -10.37 12.25 2.83
N ASP A 13 -11.43 11.71 2.20
CA ASP A 13 -12.29 10.68 2.80
C ASP A 13 -11.50 9.39 3.10
N GLY A 14 -10.50 9.06 2.26
CA GLY A 14 -9.57 7.96 2.50
C GLY A 14 -8.79 8.15 3.80
N GLY A 15 -8.28 9.35 4.06
CA GLY A 15 -7.61 9.69 5.31
C GLY A 15 -8.53 9.50 6.52
N TRP A 16 -9.80 9.92 6.41
CA TRP A 16 -10.80 9.71 7.47
C TRP A 16 -11.03 8.23 7.71
N ARG A 17 -11.11 7.45 6.63
CA ARG A 17 -11.32 6.01 6.70
C ARG A 17 -10.12 5.27 7.29
N MET A 18 -8.88 5.73 7.08
CA MET A 18 -7.72 5.18 7.80
C MET A 18 -7.89 5.31 9.31
N VAL A 19 -8.37 6.47 9.78
CA VAL A 19 -8.64 6.70 11.21
C VAL A 19 -9.74 5.76 11.71
N ASP A 20 -10.85 5.64 10.99
CA ASP A 20 -11.98 4.79 11.39
C ASP A 20 -11.62 3.29 11.41
N LEU A 21 -10.71 2.86 10.54
CA LEU A 21 -10.24 1.48 10.46
C LEU A 21 -9.07 1.19 11.41
N GLY A 22 -8.55 2.17 12.13
CA GLY A 22 -7.39 2.01 13.01
C GLY A 22 -6.08 1.72 12.26
N LEU A 23 -5.95 2.24 11.02
CA LEU A 23 -4.77 2.07 10.18
C LEU A 23 -3.67 3.12 10.44
N THR A 24 -3.93 4.05 11.35
CA THR A 24 -3.01 5.10 11.79
C THR A 24 -3.07 5.23 13.29
N THR A 25 -1.95 5.62 13.90
CA THR A 25 -1.87 5.96 15.33
C THR A 25 -2.43 7.35 15.65
N GLY A 26 -2.83 8.13 14.63
CA GLY A 26 -3.32 9.50 14.74
C GLY A 26 -2.36 10.55 14.17
N LEU A 27 -2.69 11.83 14.32
CA LEU A 27 -1.92 12.95 13.74
C LEU A 27 -1.77 12.81 12.21
N ASP A 28 -0.54 12.92 11.72
CA ASP A 28 -0.07 12.81 10.34
C ASP A 28 0.61 11.46 10.05
N SER A 29 0.35 10.44 10.87
CA SER A 29 0.94 9.11 10.71
C SER A 29 0.25 8.31 9.59
N GLY A 30 1.04 7.84 8.62
CA GLY A 30 0.54 7.17 7.41
C GLY A 30 -0.08 8.15 6.42
N ASP A 31 -0.10 7.83 5.13
CA ASP A 31 -0.61 8.72 4.10
C ASP A 31 -1.23 7.98 2.91
N ILE A 32 -1.87 8.74 2.02
CA ILE A 32 -2.54 8.23 0.84
C ILE A 32 -2.11 9.06 -0.34
N THR A 33 -1.83 8.38 -1.45
CA THR A 33 -1.77 9.02 -2.76
C THR A 33 -2.66 8.29 -3.77
N VAL A 34 -3.15 9.04 -4.76
CA VAL A 34 -3.87 8.50 -5.92
C VAL A 34 -3.34 9.16 -7.18
N PHE A 35 -2.93 8.36 -8.16
CA PHE A 35 -2.43 8.81 -9.46
C PHE A 35 -3.57 8.81 -10.49
N ASP A 36 -3.98 10.00 -10.93
CA ASP A 36 -4.79 10.18 -12.14
C ASP A 36 -3.88 10.13 -13.38
N ARG A 37 -3.71 8.92 -13.92
CA ARG A 37 -2.91 8.67 -15.13
C ARG A 37 -3.45 9.38 -16.38
N GLU A 38 -4.73 9.73 -16.42
CA GLU A 38 -5.34 10.43 -17.56
C GLU A 38 -4.88 11.89 -17.62
N ASN A 39 -4.76 12.53 -16.45
CA ASN A 39 -4.35 13.93 -16.34
C ASN A 39 -2.87 14.12 -15.98
N ASP A 40 -2.16 13.01 -15.74
CA ASP A 40 -0.76 12.95 -15.35
C ASP A 40 -0.45 13.72 -14.05
N VAL A 41 -1.28 13.50 -13.03
CA VAL A 41 -1.16 14.16 -11.72
C VAL A 41 -1.42 13.20 -10.56
N VAL A 42 -0.74 13.42 -9.43
CA VAL A 42 -0.92 12.66 -8.20
C VAL A 42 -1.58 13.54 -7.14
N TYR A 43 -2.63 13.01 -6.51
CA TYR A 43 -3.31 13.62 -5.37
C TYR A 43 -2.74 12.99 -4.10
N ALA A 44 -2.26 13.80 -3.17
CA ALA A 44 -1.59 13.34 -1.96
C ALA A 44 -2.19 13.98 -0.71
N LEU A 45 -2.28 13.22 0.39
CA LEU A 45 -2.54 13.83 1.69
C LEU A 45 -1.47 14.89 2.01
N PRO A 46 -1.86 16.01 2.63
CA PRO A 46 -0.95 17.12 2.87
C PRO A 46 0.03 16.85 4.01
N ALA A 47 1.20 17.48 3.93
CA ALA A 47 2.07 17.62 5.09
C ALA A 47 1.50 18.66 6.07
N PRO A 48 1.67 18.46 7.40
CA PRO A 48 1.30 19.46 8.39
C PRO A 48 2.07 20.78 8.19
N SER A 49 1.40 21.90 8.47
CA SER A 49 2.02 23.23 8.43
C SER A 49 1.42 24.14 9.50
N ASP A 50 2.01 25.31 9.71
CA ASP A 50 1.46 26.34 10.61
C ASP A 50 0.00 26.73 10.25
N ARG A 51 -0.37 26.61 8.97
CA ARG A 51 -1.72 26.93 8.46
C ARG A 51 -2.67 25.74 8.51
N LEU A 52 -2.14 24.52 8.53
CA LEU A 52 -2.90 23.29 8.60
C LEU A 52 -2.25 22.35 9.65
N PRO A 53 -2.48 22.59 10.95
CA PRO A 53 -2.02 21.70 11.99
C PRO A 53 -2.90 20.45 12.01
N ILE A 54 -2.44 19.39 11.35
CA ILE A 54 -3.17 18.11 11.22
C ILE A 54 -3.06 17.36 12.56
N ARG A 55 -4.17 17.26 13.29
CA ARG A 55 -4.25 16.49 14.54
C ARG A 55 -4.92 15.13 14.34
N SER A 56 -5.68 15.03 13.26
CA SER A 56 -6.22 13.80 12.73
C SER A 56 -6.39 13.98 11.22
N TRP A 57 -6.29 12.90 10.46
CA TRP A 57 -6.72 12.93 9.06
C TRP A 57 -8.17 13.39 8.87
N LYS A 58 -9.01 13.28 9.92
CA LYS A 58 -10.37 13.84 9.95
C LYS A 58 -10.45 15.37 9.85
N ASP A 59 -9.34 16.07 10.07
CA ASP A 59 -9.26 17.53 9.93
C ASP A 59 -9.07 17.95 8.46
N VAL A 60 -8.54 17.05 7.63
CA VAL A 60 -8.20 17.33 6.22
C VAL A 60 -9.47 17.38 5.38
N ARG A 61 -9.62 18.47 4.62
CA ARG A 61 -10.70 18.66 3.64
C ARG A 61 -10.19 18.40 2.22
N PRO A 62 -11.09 18.18 1.25
CA PRO A 62 -10.69 18.02 -0.15
C PRO A 62 -9.80 19.17 -0.67
N GLU A 63 -10.04 20.41 -0.22
CA GLU A 63 -9.25 21.57 -0.64
C GLU A 63 -7.78 21.49 -0.17
N ASP A 64 -7.55 20.83 0.97
CA ASP A 64 -6.24 20.65 1.58
C ASP A 64 -5.43 19.52 0.91
N VAL A 65 -6.05 18.69 0.05
CA VAL A 65 -5.34 17.64 -0.69
C VAL A 65 -4.39 18.28 -1.70
N ALA A 66 -3.12 17.91 -1.57
CA ALA A 66 -2.05 18.39 -2.42
C ALA A 66 -2.15 17.74 -3.81
N VAL A 67 -1.77 18.50 -4.84
CA VAL A 67 -1.69 17.99 -6.21
C VAL A 67 -0.28 18.21 -6.73
N VAL A 68 0.35 17.14 -7.20
CA VAL A 68 1.72 17.15 -7.69
C VAL A 68 1.81 16.53 -9.08
N ASP A 69 2.83 16.92 -9.84
CA ASP A 69 3.21 16.22 -11.07
C ASP A 69 4.00 14.93 -10.76
N PRO A 70 4.25 14.05 -11.75
CA PRO A 70 4.98 12.81 -11.54
C PRO A 70 6.46 12.99 -11.18
N ASP A 71 7.02 14.18 -11.42
CA ASP A 71 8.37 14.56 -11.03
C ASP A 71 8.44 15.02 -9.55
N GLY A 72 7.28 15.14 -8.89
CA GLY A 72 7.14 15.50 -7.48
C GLY A 72 7.05 17.00 -7.23
N ASN A 73 6.81 17.81 -8.27
CA ASN A 73 6.59 19.24 -8.11
C ASN A 73 5.14 19.52 -7.73
N THR A 74 4.92 20.25 -6.64
CA THR A 74 3.60 20.74 -6.25
C THR A 74 3.05 21.72 -7.29
N LEU A 75 1.82 21.46 -7.75
CA LEU A 75 1.16 22.33 -8.71
C LEU A 75 0.74 23.66 -8.07
N PRO A 76 0.77 24.79 -8.81
CA PRO A 76 0.44 26.12 -8.29
C PRO A 76 -0.97 26.25 -7.67
N GLU A 77 -1.90 25.41 -8.10
CA GLU A 77 -3.28 25.36 -7.59
C GLU A 77 -3.42 24.62 -6.25
N SER A 78 -2.35 23.95 -5.80
CA SER A 78 -2.31 23.30 -4.48
C SER A 78 -2.16 24.33 -3.36
N LEU A 79 -2.96 24.21 -2.31
CA LEU A 79 -2.89 25.09 -1.13
C LEU A 79 -1.85 24.62 -0.10
N THR A 80 -1.44 23.37 -0.23
CA THR A 80 -0.62 22.61 0.73
C THR A 80 0.51 21.90 0.00
N ASP A 81 1.56 21.62 0.75
CA ASP A 81 2.62 20.70 0.32
C ASP A 81 2.17 19.25 0.56
N PRO A 82 2.59 18.30 -0.29
CA PRO A 82 2.28 16.87 -0.13
C PRO A 82 3.00 16.28 1.09
N THR A 83 2.58 15.08 1.53
CA THR A 83 3.33 14.26 2.49
C THR A 83 4.83 14.22 2.18
N VAL A 84 5.66 14.22 3.23
CA VAL A 84 7.11 14.10 3.11
C VAL A 84 7.54 12.75 2.52
N GLU A 85 6.68 11.73 2.56
CA GLU A 85 6.97 10.41 2.00
C GLU A 85 6.59 10.27 0.52
N LEU A 86 6.14 11.35 -0.13
CA LEU A 86 5.82 11.36 -1.56
C LEU A 86 6.90 10.72 -2.46
N PRO A 87 8.22 10.88 -2.23
CA PRO A 87 9.24 10.23 -3.05
C PRO A 87 9.11 8.69 -3.12
N MET A 88 8.68 8.05 -2.03
CA MET A 88 8.42 6.60 -2.01
C MET A 88 7.25 6.24 -2.92
N HIS A 89 6.15 7.00 -2.84
CA HIS A 89 4.95 6.78 -3.66
C HIS A 89 5.27 6.93 -5.15
N LEU A 90 5.98 8.00 -5.53
CA LEU A 90 6.37 8.26 -6.92
C LEU A 90 7.30 7.16 -7.46
N ALA A 91 8.25 6.68 -6.66
CA ALA A 91 9.12 5.56 -7.03
C ALA A 91 8.31 4.28 -7.32
N ILE A 92 7.31 3.98 -6.48
CA ILE A 92 6.40 2.85 -6.70
C ILE A 92 5.57 3.05 -7.96
N TYR A 93 4.95 4.22 -8.17
CA TYR A 93 4.16 4.50 -9.36
C TYR A 93 4.93 4.39 -10.67
N ALA A 94 6.21 4.79 -10.66
CA ALA A 94 7.10 4.67 -11.81
C ALA A 94 7.44 3.20 -12.11
N ALA A 95 7.66 2.39 -11.08
CA ALA A 95 7.97 0.97 -11.21
C ALA A 95 6.75 0.07 -11.46
N ARG A 96 5.55 0.53 -11.07
CA ARG A 96 4.29 -0.23 -11.12
C ARG A 96 3.20 0.54 -11.86
N PRO A 97 3.17 0.47 -13.21
CA PRO A 97 2.13 1.09 -14.03
C PRO A 97 0.71 0.57 -13.77
N ASP A 98 0.58 -0.61 -13.16
CA ASP A 98 -0.69 -1.23 -12.77
C ASP A 98 -1.29 -0.64 -11.48
N VAL A 99 -0.55 0.22 -10.78
CA VAL A 99 -0.94 0.83 -9.51
C VAL A 99 -1.34 2.29 -9.72
N ASN A 100 -2.51 2.66 -9.19
CA ASN A 100 -3.01 4.04 -9.21
C ASN A 100 -3.38 4.56 -7.82
N ALA A 101 -3.29 3.74 -6.78
CA ALA A 101 -3.45 4.22 -5.40
C ALA A 101 -2.52 3.48 -4.46
N ILE A 102 -2.01 4.21 -3.48
CA ILE A 102 -1.11 3.71 -2.45
C ILE A 102 -1.61 4.21 -1.10
N VAL A 103 -1.69 3.30 -0.13
CA VAL A 103 -2.01 3.60 1.26
C VAL A 103 -0.81 3.17 2.12
N HIS A 104 -0.17 4.14 2.76
CA HIS A 104 0.86 3.91 3.76
C HIS A 104 0.23 3.94 5.16
N THR A 105 0.50 2.93 5.98
CA THR A 105 -0.13 2.77 7.30
C THR A 105 0.89 2.58 8.42
N HIS A 106 0.47 2.97 9.62
CA HIS A 106 1.17 2.74 10.89
C HIS A 106 0.22 1.98 11.81
N ALA A 107 -0.34 0.88 11.30
CA ALA A 107 -1.31 0.07 12.03
C ALA A 107 -0.60 -0.84 13.05
N GLU A 108 -1.21 -1.03 14.22
CA GLU A 108 -0.58 -1.60 15.40
C GLU A 108 0.01 -3.00 15.17
N ASP A 109 -0.77 -3.95 14.66
CA ASP A 109 -0.31 -5.34 14.53
C ASP A 109 0.75 -5.49 13.43
N SER A 110 0.57 -4.81 12.30
CA SER A 110 1.55 -4.83 11.21
C SER A 110 2.90 -4.22 11.61
N GLN A 111 2.89 -3.18 12.45
CA GLN A 111 4.10 -2.57 12.99
C GLN A 111 4.89 -3.51 13.91
N VAL A 112 4.25 -4.48 14.57
CA VAL A 112 4.97 -5.49 15.35
C VAL A 112 5.93 -6.29 14.47
N PHE A 113 5.48 -6.69 13.28
CA PHE A 113 6.31 -7.42 12.31
C PHE A 113 7.36 -6.51 11.67
N ALA A 114 6.99 -5.27 11.34
CA ALA A 114 7.92 -4.28 10.80
C ALA A 114 9.06 -3.99 11.79
N ALA A 115 8.75 -3.80 13.07
CA ALA A 115 9.72 -3.57 14.15
C ALA A 115 10.61 -4.79 14.41
N ALA A 116 10.08 -6.00 14.19
CA ALA A 116 10.85 -7.24 14.27
C ALA A 116 11.65 -7.55 12.99
N GLU A 117 11.49 -6.75 11.93
CA GLU A 117 12.07 -7.00 10.59
C GLU A 117 11.71 -8.38 10.06
N ARG A 118 10.43 -8.77 10.21
CA ARG A 118 9.91 -10.08 9.79
C ARG A 118 8.78 -9.93 8.80
N ASP A 119 8.73 -10.85 7.84
CA ASP A 119 7.60 -11.02 6.95
C ASP A 119 6.35 -11.45 7.73
N ILE A 120 5.17 -11.05 7.25
CA ILE A 120 3.89 -11.60 7.72
C ILE A 120 3.51 -12.76 6.80
N PRO A 121 3.38 -13.99 7.33
CA PRO A 121 2.88 -15.11 6.54
C PRO A 121 1.40 -14.92 6.23
N THR A 122 1.01 -15.14 4.98
CA THR A 122 -0.40 -15.09 4.58
C THR A 122 -1.03 -16.47 4.75
N ALA A 123 -1.43 -16.78 5.98
CA ALA A 123 -1.95 -18.09 6.40
C ALA A 123 -3.42 -18.35 6.04
N THR A 124 -4.09 -17.43 5.33
CA THR A 124 -5.48 -17.60 4.88
C THR A 124 -5.61 -17.24 3.42
N ILE A 125 -6.57 -17.85 2.71
CA ILE A 125 -6.83 -17.59 1.28
C ILE A 125 -7.03 -16.09 1.01
N ASP A 126 -7.76 -15.41 1.90
CA ASP A 126 -8.03 -13.98 1.84
C ASP A 126 -6.73 -13.15 1.85
N SER A 127 -5.86 -13.38 2.83
CA SER A 127 -4.56 -12.67 2.90
C SER A 127 -3.62 -13.04 1.77
N TYR A 128 -3.59 -14.32 1.37
CA TYR A 128 -2.69 -14.81 0.32
C TYR A 128 -3.03 -14.20 -1.04
N THR A 129 -4.31 -14.27 -1.44
CA THR A 129 -4.75 -13.69 -2.72
C THR A 129 -4.61 -12.17 -2.73
N ARG A 130 -4.96 -11.49 -1.63
CA ARG A 130 -4.90 -10.02 -1.56
C ARG A 130 -3.47 -9.47 -1.57
N ALA A 131 -2.51 -10.16 -0.95
CA ALA A 131 -1.12 -9.73 -0.94
C ALA A 131 -0.39 -9.92 -2.29
N GLY A 132 -1.01 -10.63 -3.24
CA GLY A 132 -0.42 -10.98 -4.52
C GLY A 132 0.25 -12.36 -4.53
N PHE A 133 -0.40 -13.36 -3.90
CA PHE A 133 0.01 -14.77 -3.93
C PHE A 133 1.40 -15.05 -3.31
N GLY A 134 1.73 -14.31 -2.25
CA GLY A 134 2.95 -14.50 -1.47
C GLY A 134 2.84 -13.94 -0.05
N PRO A 135 3.90 -14.07 0.77
CA PRO A 135 3.97 -13.41 2.07
C PRO A 135 3.96 -11.89 1.89
N ILE A 136 3.52 -11.17 2.93
CA ILE A 136 3.72 -9.72 3.00
C ILE A 136 5.12 -9.50 3.53
N ARG A 137 6.05 -9.20 2.61
CA ARG A 137 7.47 -9.13 2.91
C ARG A 137 7.85 -7.85 3.64
N CYS A 138 8.85 -7.93 4.50
CA CYS A 138 9.47 -6.78 5.14
C CYS A 138 10.66 -6.30 4.30
N GLY A 139 10.54 -5.10 3.72
CA GLY A 139 11.61 -4.45 3.00
C GLY A 139 12.73 -3.99 3.95
N LYS A 140 13.89 -3.65 3.38
CA LYS A 140 15.03 -3.13 4.14
C LYS A 140 14.69 -1.78 4.77
N PHE A 141 15.38 -1.46 5.87
CA PHE A 141 15.28 -0.14 6.49
C PHE A 141 15.71 0.96 5.51
N GLY A 142 15.00 2.08 5.53
CA GLY A 142 15.37 3.29 4.81
C GLY A 142 14.92 4.51 5.60
N VAL A 143 15.69 5.60 5.52
CA VAL A 143 15.32 6.85 6.20
C VAL A 143 14.05 7.42 5.55
N VAL A 144 13.14 7.95 6.37
CA VAL A 144 11.90 8.62 5.90
C VAL A 144 12.24 9.68 4.84
N ALA A 145 11.44 9.76 3.79
CA ALA A 145 11.62 10.67 2.63
C ALA A 145 12.92 10.45 1.81
N SER A 146 13.70 9.40 2.08
CA SER A 146 14.93 9.12 1.34
C SER A 146 14.66 8.35 0.03
N LYS A 147 15.57 8.51 -0.93
CA LYS A 147 15.59 7.67 -2.14
C LYS A 147 15.74 6.19 -1.81
N GLU A 148 16.53 5.86 -0.80
CA GLU A 148 16.77 4.49 -0.36
C GLU A 148 15.47 3.79 0.09
N LEU A 149 14.60 4.49 0.83
CA LEU A 149 13.28 3.96 1.21
C LEU A 149 12.44 3.63 -0.04
N GLY A 150 12.40 4.53 -1.03
CA GLY A 150 11.71 4.29 -2.30
C GLY A 150 12.27 3.09 -3.07
N ASP A 151 13.60 3.00 -3.21
CA ASP A 151 14.27 1.90 -3.91
C ASP A 151 14.00 0.55 -3.22
N ASN A 152 14.09 0.50 -1.89
CA ASN A 152 13.79 -0.69 -1.09
C ASN A 152 12.34 -1.13 -1.27
N MET A 153 11.41 -0.17 -1.36
CA MET A 153 10.00 -0.46 -1.57
C MET A 153 9.71 -1.01 -2.96
N VAL A 154 10.34 -0.46 -3.99
CA VAL A 154 10.27 -1.00 -5.36
C VAL A 154 10.81 -2.43 -5.42
N GLU A 155 11.93 -2.73 -4.76
CA GLU A 155 12.52 -4.07 -4.71
C GLU A 155 11.56 -5.09 -4.07
N VAL A 156 11.01 -4.79 -2.89
CA VAL A 156 10.19 -5.75 -2.14
C VAL A 156 8.79 -5.93 -2.74
N LEU A 157 8.26 -4.91 -3.44
CA LEU A 157 6.96 -4.95 -4.12
C LEU A 157 7.05 -5.50 -5.57
N ALA A 158 8.23 -5.93 -6.01
CA ALA A 158 8.41 -6.54 -7.33
C ALA A 158 7.63 -7.88 -7.46
N GLY A 159 7.34 -8.28 -8.70
CA GLY A 159 6.68 -9.57 -8.96
C GLY A 159 5.17 -9.58 -8.68
N GLY A 160 4.53 -8.41 -8.64
CA GLY A 160 3.08 -8.31 -8.50
C GLY A 160 2.56 -8.30 -7.06
N SER A 161 3.44 -8.21 -6.07
CA SER A 161 3.05 -8.00 -4.66
C SER A 161 2.27 -6.70 -4.50
N LYS A 162 1.22 -6.75 -3.69
CA LYS A 162 0.32 -5.62 -3.41
C LYS A 162 0.51 -5.03 -2.02
N ALA A 163 1.35 -5.66 -1.21
CA ALA A 163 1.55 -5.31 0.19
C ALA A 163 3.01 -5.55 0.58
N ALA A 164 3.58 -4.63 1.36
CA ALA A 164 4.89 -4.81 1.96
C ALA A 164 4.98 -4.04 3.29
N LEU A 165 5.91 -4.46 4.15
CA LEU A 165 6.30 -3.72 5.34
C LEU A 165 7.57 -2.91 5.07
N MET A 166 7.70 -1.80 5.77
CA MET A 166 8.90 -0.98 5.86
C MET A 166 9.55 -1.28 7.21
N ALA A 167 10.74 -1.89 7.22
CA ALA A 167 11.44 -2.25 8.45
C ALA A 167 11.49 -1.08 9.45
N ARG A 168 11.03 -1.34 10.67
CA ARG A 168 10.95 -0.39 11.80
C ARG A 168 10.13 0.88 11.54
N HIS A 169 9.22 0.84 10.57
CA HIS A 169 8.42 2.01 10.21
C HIS A 169 6.91 1.68 10.12
N GLY A 170 6.45 1.02 9.07
CA GLY A 170 5.01 0.83 8.81
C GLY A 170 4.76 -0.14 7.68
N ALA A 171 3.63 0.00 6.98
CA ALA A 171 3.27 -0.83 5.83
C ALA A 171 2.83 0.00 4.64
N VAL A 172 2.90 -0.58 3.44
CA VAL A 172 2.43 0.00 2.18
C VAL A 172 1.50 -1.00 1.51
N ALA A 173 0.33 -0.52 1.09
CA ALA A 173 -0.67 -1.25 0.33
C ALA A 173 -0.92 -0.59 -1.03
N LEU A 174 -0.99 -1.39 -2.08
CA LEU A 174 -1.16 -0.96 -3.46
C LEU A 174 -2.51 -1.42 -4.02
N GLY A 175 -3.07 -0.63 -4.93
CA GLY A 175 -4.26 -1.02 -5.69
C GLY A 175 -4.39 -0.29 -7.02
N PRO A 176 -5.22 -0.82 -7.95
CA PRO A 176 -5.59 -0.14 -9.19
C PRO A 176 -6.51 1.07 -8.93
N ASP A 177 -7.09 1.15 -7.74
CA ASP A 177 -7.85 2.28 -7.21
C ASP A 177 -7.73 2.34 -5.67
N LEU A 178 -8.21 3.43 -5.09
CA LEU A 178 -8.11 3.68 -3.65
C LEU A 178 -8.91 2.68 -2.81
N ALA A 179 -10.04 2.19 -3.32
CA ALA A 179 -10.87 1.23 -2.58
C ALA A 179 -10.14 -0.11 -2.41
N ASP A 180 -9.47 -0.58 -3.47
CA ASP A 180 -8.68 -1.80 -3.44
C ASP A 180 -7.39 -1.64 -2.60
N ALA A 181 -6.70 -0.49 -2.70
CA ALA A 181 -5.53 -0.21 -1.86
C ALA A 181 -5.90 -0.18 -0.36
N MET A 182 -7.02 0.47 -0.01
CA MET A 182 -7.54 0.51 1.37
C MET A 182 -7.96 -0.87 1.89
N PHE A 183 -8.55 -1.71 1.02
CA PHE A 183 -8.88 -3.08 1.40
C PHE A 183 -7.60 -3.90 1.64
N THR A 184 -6.61 -3.76 0.77
CA THR A 184 -5.30 -4.38 0.94
C THR A 184 -4.64 -3.97 2.26
N ALA A 185 -4.67 -2.68 2.62
CA ALA A 185 -4.17 -2.18 3.90
C ALA A 185 -4.84 -2.84 5.12
N THR A 186 -6.17 -3.03 5.06
CA THR A 186 -6.93 -3.73 6.11
C THR A 186 -6.52 -5.20 6.23
N VAL A 187 -6.22 -5.84 5.10
CA VAL A 187 -5.78 -7.24 5.07
C VAL A 187 -4.37 -7.41 5.63
N ILE A 188 -3.45 -6.45 5.42
CA ILE A 188 -2.12 -6.47 6.04
C ILE A 188 -2.25 -6.53 7.56
N GLU A 189 -3.01 -5.60 8.14
CA GLU A 189 -3.23 -5.51 9.59
C GLU A 189 -3.89 -6.78 10.14
N LYS A 190 -4.93 -7.27 9.46
CA LYS A 190 -5.60 -8.52 9.83
C LYS A 190 -4.66 -9.73 9.77
N ALA A 191 -3.82 -9.83 8.74
CA ALA A 191 -2.89 -10.95 8.57
C ALA A 191 -1.83 -10.96 9.68
N ALA A 192 -1.29 -9.79 10.06
CA ALA A 192 -0.37 -9.66 11.19
C ALA A 192 -1.02 -10.15 12.50
N ARG A 193 -2.22 -9.64 12.80
CA ARG A 193 -3.01 -10.06 13.98
C ARG A 193 -3.27 -11.56 13.99
N GLN A 194 -3.64 -12.13 12.85
CA GLN A 194 -3.91 -13.56 12.71
C GLN A 194 -2.65 -14.40 12.97
N ALA A 195 -1.52 -14.02 12.37
CA ALA A 195 -0.26 -14.73 12.56
C ALA A 195 0.16 -14.77 14.04
N MET A 196 0.05 -13.64 14.75
CA MET A 196 0.31 -13.59 16.20
C MET A 196 -0.66 -14.45 17.00
N LYS A 197 -1.95 -14.45 16.64
CA LYS A 197 -2.97 -15.29 17.30
C LYS A 197 -2.72 -16.78 17.06
N VAL A 198 -2.35 -17.19 15.87
CA VAL A 198 -1.95 -18.58 15.58
C VAL A 198 -0.74 -18.97 16.43
N ALA A 199 0.28 -18.11 16.50
CA ALA A 199 1.44 -18.33 17.38
C ALA A 199 1.06 -18.48 18.86
N SER A 200 0.07 -17.72 19.33
CA SER A 200 -0.42 -17.82 20.72
C SER A 200 -1.10 -19.15 21.05
N LEU A 201 -1.55 -19.91 20.03
CA LEU A 201 -2.09 -21.26 20.20
C LEU A 201 -0.98 -22.33 20.30
N GLY A 202 0.30 -21.95 20.14
CA GLY A 202 1.43 -22.86 20.08
C GLY A 202 1.75 -23.36 18.67
N GLU A 203 1.11 -22.81 17.65
CA GLU A 203 1.25 -23.22 16.25
C GLU A 203 2.13 -22.23 15.47
N THR A 204 2.70 -22.66 14.34
CA THR A 204 3.39 -21.74 13.42
C THR A 204 2.41 -21.32 12.31
N PRO A 205 2.19 -20.01 12.07
CA PRO A 205 1.38 -19.57 10.94
C PRO A 205 2.08 -19.90 9.63
N GLU A 206 1.57 -20.89 8.90
CA GLU A 206 2.15 -21.37 7.65
C GLU A 206 1.81 -20.45 6.48
N GLN A 207 2.80 -20.23 5.61
CA GLN A 207 2.62 -19.50 4.36
C GLN A 207 1.90 -20.39 3.34
N LEU A 208 0.77 -19.90 2.80
CA LEU A 208 0.10 -20.59 1.69
C LEU A 208 0.91 -20.51 0.39
N THR A 209 0.62 -21.45 -0.50
CA THR A 209 1.22 -21.57 -1.84
C THR A 209 0.11 -21.68 -2.89
N LEU A 210 0.47 -21.60 -4.17
CA LEU A 210 -0.49 -21.73 -5.28
C LEU A 210 -1.27 -23.07 -5.22
N TYR A 211 -0.64 -24.14 -4.74
CA TYR A 211 -1.27 -25.46 -4.57
C TYR A 211 -2.36 -25.50 -3.50
N HIS A 212 -2.49 -24.47 -2.67
CA HIS A 212 -3.61 -24.33 -1.74
C HIS A 212 -4.83 -23.67 -2.40
N ILE A 213 -4.67 -23.05 -3.57
CA ILE A 213 -5.71 -22.29 -4.26
C ILE A 213 -6.13 -22.96 -5.57
N PHE A 214 -5.17 -23.50 -6.30
CA PHE A 214 -5.34 -24.08 -7.62
C PHE A 214 -5.06 -25.57 -7.61
N ASP A 215 -5.60 -26.28 -8.61
CA ASP A 215 -5.20 -27.67 -8.83
C ASP A 215 -3.69 -27.76 -9.16
N HIS A 216 -3.14 -28.96 -8.98
CA HIS A 216 -1.69 -29.17 -9.07
C HIS A 216 -1.10 -28.81 -10.44
N ASP A 217 -1.83 -29.07 -11.54
CA ASP A 217 -1.31 -28.78 -12.88
C ASP A 217 -1.30 -27.28 -13.14
N LEU A 218 -2.37 -26.59 -12.76
CA LEU A 218 -2.48 -25.14 -12.91
C LEU A 218 -1.47 -24.38 -12.04
N ALA A 219 -1.28 -24.79 -10.78
CA ALA A 219 -0.27 -24.20 -9.90
C ALA A 219 1.13 -24.30 -10.50
N ARG A 220 1.52 -25.49 -11.00
CA ARG A 220 2.80 -25.71 -11.68
C ARG A 220 2.93 -24.85 -12.94
N ASP A 221 1.88 -24.76 -13.75
CA ASP A 221 1.89 -23.97 -14.99
C ASP A 221 2.09 -22.46 -14.72
N ILE A 222 1.56 -21.94 -13.61
CA ILE A 222 1.78 -20.56 -13.16
C ILE A 222 3.23 -20.38 -12.70
N GLU A 223 3.76 -21.27 -11.85
CA GLU A 223 5.14 -21.19 -11.33
C GLU A 223 6.20 -21.26 -12.44
N GLU A 224 5.95 -22.08 -13.46
CA GLU A 224 6.84 -22.22 -14.62
C GLU A 224 6.64 -21.12 -15.67
N GLY A 225 5.73 -20.17 -15.44
CA GLY A 225 5.46 -19.08 -16.38
C GLY A 225 4.80 -19.51 -17.68
N ARG A 226 4.17 -20.69 -17.72
CA ARG A 226 3.37 -21.17 -18.86
C ARG A 226 1.98 -20.53 -18.90
N VAL A 227 1.52 -20.04 -17.74
CA VAL A 227 0.25 -19.35 -17.56
C VAL A 227 0.49 -18.08 -16.76
N HIS A 228 -0.12 -16.98 -17.19
CA HIS A 228 -0.07 -15.72 -16.46
C HIS A 228 -1.24 -15.63 -15.47
N LEU A 229 -0.91 -15.39 -14.21
CA LEU A 229 -1.86 -15.04 -13.16
C LEU A 229 -1.80 -13.52 -12.96
N ASP A 230 -2.90 -12.85 -13.26
CA ASP A 230 -3.09 -11.45 -12.93
C ASP A 230 -3.41 -11.32 -11.43
N THR A 231 -2.49 -10.74 -10.67
CA THR A 231 -2.63 -10.59 -9.21
C THR A 231 -3.59 -9.47 -8.80
N GLN A 232 -3.93 -8.56 -9.72
CA GLN A 232 -4.90 -7.49 -9.45
C GLN A 232 -6.34 -8.01 -9.57
N THR A 233 -6.60 -8.77 -10.63
CA THR A 233 -7.96 -9.28 -10.94
C THR A 233 -8.19 -10.71 -10.46
N VAL A 234 -7.13 -11.44 -10.06
CA VAL A 234 -7.17 -12.87 -9.74
C VAL A 234 -7.72 -13.67 -10.94
N THR A 235 -7.23 -13.34 -12.13
CA THR A 235 -7.63 -14.00 -13.38
C THR A 235 -6.45 -14.72 -14.02
N ILE A 236 -6.75 -15.75 -14.81
CA ILE A 236 -5.78 -16.65 -15.41
C ILE A 236 -5.84 -16.51 -16.92
N GLN A 237 -4.70 -16.22 -17.54
CA GLN A 237 -4.55 -16.11 -18.98
C GLN A 237 -3.49 -17.11 -19.46
N ARG A 238 -3.86 -18.02 -20.36
CA ARG A 238 -2.90 -18.91 -21.00
C ARG A 238 -2.03 -18.08 -21.94
N LEU A 239 -0.71 -18.16 -21.77
CA LEU A 239 0.23 -17.58 -22.71
C LEU A 239 0.26 -18.48 -23.94
N ALA A 240 0.00 -17.89 -25.12
CA ALA A 240 -0.07 -18.60 -26.40
C ALA A 240 1.31 -19.08 -26.87
#